data_AF-A0A392UFK6-F1
#
_entry.id   AF-A0A392UFK6-F1
#
_cell.length_a   1.000
_cell.length_b   1.000
_cell.length_c   1.000
_cell.angle_alpha   90.00
_cell.angle_beta   90.00
_cell.angle_gamma   90.00
#
_symmetry.space_group_name_H-M   'P 1'
#
loop_
_entity.id
_entity.type
_entity.pdbx_description
1 polymer ?
#
loop_
_entity_poly.entity_id
_entity_poly.type
_entity_poly.pdbx_seq_one_letter_code
_entity_poly.pdbx_strand_id
1 'polypeptide(L)' 'LDARLTKKEHKEEKMKDKVPEEPGTEKIYHPIPDGDFEIIQLGEDPTKGIKIGVGLPDLVKRQLEACLKENVELFAWSA' A
#
# COMPACT_ATOMS: atom_id res chain seq x y z
N LEU A 1 -20.67 15.21 -12.55
CA LEU A 1 -19.46 15.36 -11.70
C LEU A 1 -18.95 13.97 -11.45
N ASP A 2 -18.41 13.33 -12.50
CA ASP A 2 -17.95 11.95 -12.44
C ASP A 2 -16.45 11.97 -12.15
N ALA A 3 -16.13 12.05 -10.86
CA ALA A 3 -14.76 11.97 -10.37
C ALA A 3 -14.28 10.51 -10.45
N ARG A 4 -13.87 10.10 -11.66
CA ARG A 4 -13.08 8.90 -11.88
C ARG A 4 -11.76 9.05 -11.13
N LEU A 5 -11.68 8.50 -9.92
CA LEU A 5 -10.43 8.34 -9.20
C LEU A 5 -9.60 7.23 -9.85
N THR A 6 -8.95 7.53 -10.97
CA THR A 6 -7.80 6.76 -11.44
C THR A 6 -6.64 7.06 -10.50
N LYS A 7 -6.55 6.32 -9.39
CA LYS A 7 -5.36 6.26 -8.55
C LYS A 7 -4.24 5.64 -9.40
N LYS A 8 -3.37 6.51 -9.92
CA LYS A 8 -2.14 6.12 -10.61
C LYS A 8 -1.21 5.60 -9.53
N GLU A 9 -1.05 4.28 -9.47
CA GLU A 9 -0.05 3.64 -8.62
C GLU A 9 1.31 4.28 -8.91
N HIS A 10 1.98 4.66 -7.82
CA HIS A 10 3.27 5.31 -7.87
C HIS A 10 4.24 4.32 -8.49
N LYS A 11 4.53 4.54 -9.79
CA LYS A 11 5.57 3.87 -10.53
C LYS A 11 6.81 3.81 -9.64
N GLU A 12 7.24 2.59 -9.35
CA GLU A 12 8.51 2.30 -8.69
C GLU A 12 9.63 3.04 -9.44
N GLU A 13 9.98 4.24 -8.99
CA GLU A 13 11.22 4.89 -9.35
C GLU A 13 12.31 4.24 -8.50
N LYS A 14 12.61 2.97 -8.81
CA LYS A 14 13.90 2.40 -8.46
C LYS A 14 14.89 3.00 -9.43
N MET A 15 15.69 3.91 -8.88
CA MET A 15 16.77 4.62 -9.53
C MET A 15 17.45 3.79 -10.62
N LYS A 16 17.31 4.26 -11.86
CA LYS A 16 18.24 3.95 -12.95
C LYS A 16 19.56 4.67 -12.66
N ASP A 17 20.31 4.22 -11.66
CA ASP A 17 21.73 4.56 -11.59
C ASP A 17 22.52 3.39 -12.14
N LYS A 18 23.14 3.62 -13.30
CA LYS A 18 24.03 2.69 -13.98
C LYS A 18 25.26 2.47 -13.10
N VAL A 19 25.20 1.53 -12.16
CA VAL A 19 26.43 0.92 -11.63
C VAL A 19 26.81 -0.20 -12.61
N PRO A 20 28.01 -0.20 -13.20
CA PRO A 20 28.48 -1.31 -14.01
C PRO A 20 28.49 -2.57 -13.12
N GLU A 21 27.70 -3.57 -13.47
CA GLU A 21 27.66 -4.85 -12.77
C GLU A 21 29.01 -5.55 -12.89
N GLU A 22 29.63 -5.85 -11.74
CA GLU A 22 30.74 -6.79 -11.67
C GLU A 22 30.20 -8.21 -11.88
N PRO A 23 30.88 -9.05 -12.69
CA PRO A 23 30.38 -10.38 -13.06
C PRO A 23 30.37 -11.31 -11.85
N GLY A 24 29.21 -11.48 -11.23
CA GLY A 24 29.02 -12.39 -10.09
C GLY A 24 27.96 -12.00 -9.06
N THR A 25 27.29 -10.85 -9.20
CA THR A 25 26.23 -10.42 -8.28
C THR A 25 24.89 -10.19 -8.99
N GLU A 26 24.41 -11.23 -9.69
CA GLU A 26 23.06 -11.22 -10.26
C GLU A 26 22.05 -11.25 -9.10
N LYS A 27 21.68 -10.05 -8.62
CA LYS A 27 20.61 -9.89 -7.63
C LYS A 27 19.33 -10.28 -8.33
N ILE A 28 18.94 -11.55 -8.20
CA ILE A 28 17.66 -12.06 -8.70
C ILE A 28 16.57 -11.16 -8.12
N TYR A 29 16.06 -10.27 -8.97
CA TYR A 29 15.04 -9.32 -8.58
C TYR A 29 13.74 -10.11 -8.46
N HIS A 30 13.25 -10.25 -7.23
CA HIS A 30 11.91 -10.73 -6.96
C HIS A 30 11.01 -9.48 -6.85
N PRO A 31 10.30 -9.08 -7.93
CA PRO A 31 9.30 -8.04 -7.80
C PRO A 31 8.30 -8.53 -6.75
N ILE A 32 8.04 -7.68 -5.76
CA ILE A 32 6.96 -7.94 -4.81
C ILE A 32 5.70 -7.88 -5.66
N PRO A 33 4.93 -8.97 -5.80
CA PRO A 33 3.69 -8.91 -6.54
C PRO A 33 2.79 -7.93 -5.81
N ASP A 34 2.36 -6.88 -6.53
CA ASP A 34 1.30 -5.98 -6.10
C ASP A 34 0.02 -6.82 -5.98
N GLY A 35 -0.17 -7.47 -4.83
CA GLY A 35 -1.40 -8.19 -4.54
C GLY A 35 -2.63 -7.28 -4.66
N ASP A 36 -3.81 -7.88 -4.80
CA ASP A 36 -5.04 -7.11 -4.82
C ASP A 36 -5.38 -6.56 -3.42
N PHE A 37 -5.45 -5.23 -3.30
CA PHE A 37 -5.79 -4.54 -2.06
C PHE A 37 -6.84 -3.45 -2.28
N GLU A 38 -7.66 -3.21 -1.26
CA GLU A 38 -8.53 -2.05 -1.14
C GLU A 38 -7.93 -1.03 -0.16
N ILE A 39 -8.18 0.26 -0.38
CA ILE A 39 -7.74 1.31 0.53
C ILE A 39 -8.92 1.73 1.40
N ILE A 40 -8.80 1.56 2.72
CA ILE A 40 -9.78 2.03 3.71
C ILE A 40 -9.31 3.35 4.30
N GLN A 41 -10.21 4.34 4.34
CA GLN A 41 -9.99 5.62 5.02
C GLN A 41 -10.37 5.48 6.50
N LEU A 42 -9.43 5.80 7.39
CA LEU A 42 -9.61 5.64 8.85
C LEU A 42 -9.73 6.96 9.60
N GLY A 43 -9.53 8.11 8.94
CA GLY A 43 -9.62 9.43 9.54
C GLY A 43 -10.06 10.49 8.52
N GLU A 44 -10.00 11.77 8.93
CA GLU A 44 -10.40 12.90 8.09
C GLU A 44 -9.43 13.18 6.93
N ASP A 45 -8.18 12.73 7.04
CA ASP A 45 -7.19 12.94 6.00
C ASP A 45 -7.34 11.92 4.87
N PRO A 46 -7.74 12.34 3.65
CA PRO A 46 -7.99 11.43 2.53
C PRO A 46 -6.70 10.86 1.92
N THR A 47 -5.53 11.37 2.32
CA THR A 47 -4.22 10.88 1.89
C THR A 47 -3.70 9.76 2.78
N LYS A 48 -4.21 9.63 4.01
CA LYS A 48 -3.84 8.59 4.98
C LYS A 48 -4.85 7.44 5.00
N GLY A 49 -4.73 6.55 4.02
CA GLY A 49 -5.51 5.30 3.93
C GLY A 49 -4.66 4.05 4.13
N ILE A 50 -5.27 2.96 4.61
CA ILE A 50 -4.61 1.66 4.81
C ILE A 50 -4.99 0.69 3.68
N LYS A 51 -3.99 -0.01 3.12
CA LYS A 51 -4.19 -1.09 2.13
C LYS A 51 -4.56 -2.39 2.85
N ILE A 52 -5.71 -2.98 2.52
CA ILE A 52 -6.21 -4.25 3.06
C ILE A 52 -6.42 -5.24 1.90
N GLY A 53 -5.96 -6.48 2.06
CA GLY A 53 -6.07 -7.49 1.00
C GLY A 53 -7.51 -7.89 0.72
N VAL A 54 -7.86 -8.05 -0.56
CA VAL A 54 -9.25 -8.41 -0.96
C VAL A 54 -9.62 -9.87 -0.64
N GLY A 55 -8.63 -10.71 -0.31
CA GLY A 55 -8.84 -12.12 0.02
C GLY A 55 -9.30 -12.39 1.47
N LEU A 56 -9.55 -11.36 2.27
CA LEU A 56 -10.00 -11.54 3.65
C LEU A 56 -11.50 -11.90 3.71
N PRO A 57 -11.90 -12.87 4.54
CA PRO A 57 -13.32 -13.12 4.82
C PRO A 57 -14.01 -11.86 5.34
N ASP A 58 -15.28 -11.64 4.96
CA ASP A 58 -16.04 -10.44 5.34
C ASP A 58 -16.04 -10.15 6.84
N LEU A 59 -16.19 -11.18 7.67
CA LEU A 59 -16.17 -11.02 9.12
C LEU A 59 -14.83 -10.46 9.61
N VAL A 60 -13.73 -11.02 9.11
CA VAL A 60 -12.36 -10.59 9.46
C VAL A 60 -12.12 -9.17 8.96
N LYS A 61 -12.55 -8.86 7.72
CA LYS A 61 -12.42 -7.53 7.12
C LYS A 61 -13.12 -6.47 7.98
N ARG A 62 -14.35 -6.73 8.43
CA ARG A 62 -15.12 -5.80 9.28
C ARG A 62 -14.51 -5.64 10.67
N GLN A 63 -14.06 -6.73 11.28
CA GLN A 63 -13.40 -6.67 12.58
C GLN A 63 -12.08 -5.91 12.52
N LEU A 64 -11.29 -6.15 11.46
CA LEU A 64 -10.06 -5.42 11.20
C LEU A 64 -10.33 -3.92 10.99
N GLU A 65 -11.33 -3.57 10.17
CA GLU A 65 -11.70 -2.17 9.95
C GLU A 65 -12.14 -1.47 11.24
N ALA A 66 -12.96 -2.13 12.07
CA ALA A 66 -13.37 -1.58 13.37
C ALA A 66 -12.16 -1.34 14.28
N CYS A 67 -11.29 -2.33 14.42
CA CYS A 67 -10.07 -2.22 15.21
C CYS A 67 -9.17 -1.09 14.72
N LEU A 68 -8.96 -0.98 13.40
CA LEU A 68 -8.13 0.08 12.82
C LEU A 68 -8.71 1.48 13.06
N LYS A 69 -10.04 1.64 13.02
CA LYS A 69 -10.70 2.92 13.31
C LYS A 69 -10.59 3.31 14.78
N GLU A 70 -10.78 2.36 15.69
CA GLU A 70 -10.63 2.60 17.14
C GLU A 70 -9.20 3.01 17.53
N ASN A 71 -8.21 2.59 16.73
CA ASN A 71 -6.80 2.82 17.00
C ASN A 71 -6.18 3.86 16.04
N VAL A 72 -6.99 4.76 15.45
CA VAL A 72 -6.51 5.73 14.45
C VAL A 72 -5.36 6.59 14.97
N GLU A 73 -5.38 6.95 16.26
CA GLU A 73 -4.32 7.74 16.92
C GLU A 73 -3.03 6.93 17.15
N LEU A 74 -3.13 5.61 17.35
CA LEU A 74 -1.99 4.70 17.48
C LEU A 74 -1.30 4.45 16.13
N PHE A 75 -2.07 4.45 15.03
CA PHE A 75 -1.57 4.25 13.67
C PHE A 75 -1.32 5.56 12.91
N ALA A 76 -1.64 6.71 13.51
CA ALA A 76 -1.21 7.99 13.01
C ALA A 76 0.31 8.07 13.15
N TRP A 77 1.04 7.67 12.10
CA TRP A 77 2.48 7.87 12.01
C TRP A 77 2.80 9.31 12.44
N SER A 78 3.67 9.45 13.45
CA SER A 78 4.24 10.73 13.86
C SER A 78 4.64 11.50 12.61
N ALA A 79 4.09 12.71 12.46
CA ALA A 79 4.34 13.59 11.33
C ALA A 79 5.83 13.91 11.15
#